data_AF-A0A7W9E3I2-F1
#
_entry.id   AF-A0A7W9E3I2-F1
#
_cell.length_a   1.000
_cell.length_b   1.000
_cell.length_c   1.000
_cell.angle_alpha   90.00
_cell.angle_beta   90.00
_cell.angle_gamma   90.00
#
_symmetry.space_group_name_H-M   'P 1'
#
loop_
_entity.id
_entity.type
_entity.pdbx_description
1 polymer ?
#
loop_
_entity_poly.entity_id
_entity_poly.type
_entity_poly.pdbx_seq_one_letter_code
_entity_poly.pdbx_strand_id
1 'polypeptide(L)' 'MTSQQNNPDVAVLGSRLTVIDEQPLEQRAAAFVQLHDELQARLEGADLPAGDVA' A
#
# COMPACT_ATOMS: atom_id res chain seq x y z
N MET A 1 10.14 -13.66 15.32
CA MET A 1 10.64 -13.06 14.07
C MET A 1 10.01 -13.73 12.84
N THR A 2 8.69 -13.96 12.80
CA THR A 2 8.00 -14.57 11.62
C THR A 2 6.55 -14.13 11.43
N SER A 3 5.97 -13.35 12.36
CA SER A 3 4.56 -12.94 12.27
C SER A 3 4.25 -11.97 11.12
N GLN A 4 5.27 -11.33 10.54
CA GLN A 4 5.11 -10.47 9.35
C GLN A 4 4.98 -11.28 8.05
N GLN A 5 5.47 -12.51 8.01
CA GLN A 5 5.62 -13.31 6.79
C GLN A 5 4.31 -13.91 6.25
N ASN A 6 3.22 -13.86 7.03
CA ASN A 6 1.91 -14.35 6.62
C ASN A 6 0.80 -13.29 6.75
N ASN A 7 1.15 -12.00 6.64
CA ASN A 7 0.13 -10.96 6.51
C ASN A 7 -0.31 -10.87 5.03
N PRO A 8 -1.57 -11.23 4.69
CA PRO A 8 -2.04 -11.20 3.30
C PRO A 8 -1.91 -9.81 2.66
N ASP A 9 -2.02 -8.73 3.44
CA ASP A 9 -1.80 -7.36 2.93
C ASP A 9 -0.36 -7.13 2.45
N VAL A 10 0.63 -7.71 3.13
CA VAL A 10 2.04 -7.60 2.73
C VAL A 10 2.33 -8.42 1.48
N ALA A 11 1.70 -9.59 1.34
CA ALA A 11 1.81 -10.39 0.12
C ALA A 11 1.23 -9.64 -1.09
N VAL A 12 0.04 -9.04 -0.94
CA VAL A 12 -0.61 -8.24 -2.00
C VAL A 12 0.23 -7.02 -2.37
N LEU A 13 0.76 -6.28 -1.38
CA LEU A 13 1.67 -5.16 -1.63
C LEU A 13 2.92 -5.61 -2.39
N GLY A 14 3.52 -6.73 -2.00
CA GLY A 14 4.68 -7.32 -2.68
C GLY A 14 4.40 -7.61 -4.16
N SER A 15 3.26 -8.23 -4.48
CA SER A 15 2.86 -8.47 -5.88
C SER A 15 2.70 -7.18 -6.67
N ARG A 16 2.11 -6.13 -6.07
CA ARG A 16 1.95 -4.83 -6.73
C ARG A 16 3.30 -4.15 -7.01
N LEU A 17 4.24 -4.22 -6.07
CA LEU A 17 5.58 -3.68 -6.25
C LEU A 17 6.33 -4.38 -7.40
N THR A 18 6.24 -5.71 -7.49
CA THR A 18 6.82 -6.47 -8.62
C THR A 18 6.29 -5.97 -9.97
N VAL A 19 4.98 -5.75 -10.08
CA VAL A 19 4.37 -5.22 -11.32
C VAL A 19 4.88 -3.82 -11.66
N ILE A 20 5.14 -2.97 -10.66
CA ILE A 20 5.72 -1.64 -10.90
C ILE A 20 7.18 -1.75 -11.34
N ASP A 21 7.96 -2.64 -10.73
CA ASP A 21 9.37 -2.83 -11.08
C ASP A 21 9.59 -3.36 -12.51
N GLU A 22 8.60 -4.06 -13.08
CA GLU A 22 8.60 -4.53 -14.47
C GLU A 22 8.26 -3.45 -15.50
N GLN A 23 7.81 -2.27 -15.07
CA GLN A 23 7.49 -1.15 -15.97
C GLN A 23 8.74 -0.43 -16.47
N PRO A 24 8.67 0.26 -17.64
CA PRO A 24 9.72 1.17 -18.08
C PRO A 24 10.05 2.20 -17.01
N LEU A 25 11.33 2.56 -16.89
CA LEU A 25 11.85 3.45 -15.83
C LEU A 25 11.06 4.77 -15.72
N GLU A 26 10.65 5.31 -16.86
CA GLU A 26 9.90 6.56 -17.00
C GLU A 26 8.52 6.50 -16.30
N GLN A 27 7.91 5.31 -16.26
CA GLN A 27 6.56 5.09 -15.74
C GLN A 27 6.57 4.73 -14.24
N ARG A 28 7.67 4.13 -13.77
CA ARG A 28 7.82 3.67 -12.38
C ARG A 28 7.58 4.77 -11.36
N ALA A 29 8.12 5.97 -11.59
CA ALA A 29 7.97 7.08 -10.66
C ALA A 29 6.50 7.46 -10.46
N ALA A 30 5.73 7.58 -11.53
CA ALA A 30 4.30 7.90 -11.46
C ALA A 30 3.51 6.78 -10.77
N ALA A 31 3.82 5.52 -11.07
CA ALA A 31 3.17 4.36 -10.46
C ALA A 31 3.46 4.26 -8.95
N PHE A 32 4.68 4.54 -8.50
CA PHE A 32 5.02 4.56 -7.08
C PHE A 32 4.33 5.70 -6.33
N VAL A 33 4.20 6.89 -6.93
CA VAL A 33 3.46 8.00 -6.32
C VAL A 33 1.99 7.60 -6.10
N GLN A 34 1.34 7.01 -7.09
CA GLN A 34 -0.04 6.55 -6.95
C GLN A 34 -0.20 5.48 -5.85
N LEU A 35 0.71 4.50 -5.81
CA LEU A 35 0.71 3.48 -4.77
C LEU A 35 0.91 4.08 -3.37
N HIS A 36 1.84 5.03 -3.25
CA HIS A 36 2.09 5.74 -1.99
C HIS A 36 0.85 6.50 -1.52
N ASP A 37 0.21 7.26 -2.40
CA ASP A 37 -0.96 8.07 -2.05
C ASP A 37 -2.14 7.19 -1.58
N GLU A 38 -2.33 6.02 -2.22
CA GLU A 38 -3.34 5.04 -1.78
C GLU A 38 -3.03 4.49 -0.38
N LEU A 39 -1.77 4.09 -0.13
CA LEU A 39 -1.37 3.56 1.16
C LEU A 39 -1.48 4.62 2.26
N GLN A 40 -1.08 5.86 1.96
CA GLN A 40 -1.22 6.99 2.85
C GLN A 40 -2.70 7.22 3.21
N ALA A 41 -3.59 7.30 2.21
CA ALA A 41 -5.02 7.47 2.44
C ALA A 41 -5.62 6.33 3.28
N ARG A 42 -5.18 5.09 3.06
CA ARG A 42 -5.63 3.93 3.85
C ARG A 42 -5.17 4.02 5.30
N LEU A 43 -3.94 4.48 5.56
CA LEU A 43 -3.41 4.63 6.91
C LEU A 43 -4.08 5.79 7.65
N GLU A 44 -4.24 6.94 6.99
CA GLU A 44 -4.95 8.09 7.54
C GLU A 44 -6.42 7.79 7.82
N GLY A 45 -7.09 7.04 6.93
CA GLY A 45 -8.47 6.61 7.13
C GLY A 45 -8.64 5.51 8.19
N ALA A 46 -7.61 4.69 8.45
CA ALA A 46 -7.63 3.67 9.49
C ALA A 46 -7.31 4.23 10.88
N ASP A 47 -6.64 5.39 10.97
CA ASP A 47 -6.32 6.08 12.23
C ASP A 47 -7.43 7.05 12.69
N LEU A 48 -8.46 7.26 11.88
CA LEU A 48 -9.68 7.90 12.35
C LEU A 48 -10.41 6.90 13.25
N PRO A 49 -10.55 7.17 14.58
CA PRO A 49 -11.45 6.37 15.39
C PRO A 49 -12.81 6.48 14.71
N ALA A 50 -13.47 5.33 14.50
CA ALA A 50 -14.86 5.31 14.07
C ALA A 50 -15.66 6.18 15.04
N GLY A 51 -15.86 7.45 14.67
CA GLY A 51 -16.49 8.44 15.51
C GLY A 51 -17.91 7.97 15.76
N ASP A 52 -18.15 7.53 16.99
CA ASP A 52 -19.16 8.12 17.86
C ASP A 52 -20.34 8.70 17.07
N VAL A 53 -21.17 7.80 16.53
CA VAL A 53 -22.52 8.16 16.09
C VAL A 53 -23.41 8.16 17.33
N ALA A 54 -23.52 9.34 17.93
CA ALA A 54 -24.56 9.68 18.91
C ALA A 54 -25.96 9.61 18.29
#